data_AF-A0A8H4S728-F1
#
_entry.id   AF-A0A8H4S728-F1
#
_cell.length_a   1.000
_cell.length_b   1.000
_cell.length_c   1.000
_cell.angle_alpha   90.00
_cell.angle_beta   90.00
_cell.angle_gamma   90.00
#
_symmetry.space_group_name_H-M   'P 1'
#
loop_
_entity.id
_entity.type
_entity.pdbx_description
1 polymer ?
#
loop_
_entity_poly.entity_id
_entity_poly.type
_entity_poly.pdbx_seq_one_letter_code
_entity_poly.pdbx_strand_id
1 'polypeptide(L)'
;MLSELQVKIIREFTSTRDDFVAELEKFSEGDTDGREVVRVQSFLFRIKNSLAMWAKLRWNLKNEGRCFENRCIILMGLADEMAHSFPNCVTTVINEKGVVEIQDFVMRKRFDMLAMQLGSLTLWGCSNVDTPAVEKACMVEEEHRRWEQKPPSRDDERSQYLRFLWSCFYYKDDHCDCHQCLDLYLPLRDPTPSPPLPPMYNSSDSDDLSMLFEE
;
A
#
# COMPACT_ATOMS: atom_id res chain seq x y z
N MET A 1 -24.34 9.08 -20.50
CA MET A 1 -23.25 9.37 -21.47
C MET A 1 -22.33 10.39 -20.81
N LEU A 2 -21.03 10.10 -20.69
CA LEU A 2 -20.06 11.01 -20.08
C LEU A 2 -19.68 12.12 -21.07
N SER A 3 -19.43 13.34 -20.58
CA SER A 3 -18.90 14.44 -21.40
C SER A 3 -17.41 14.23 -21.71
N GLU A 4 -16.89 14.89 -22.75
CA GLU A 4 -15.46 14.85 -23.09
C GLU A 4 -14.57 15.28 -21.91
N LEU A 5 -15.02 16.28 -21.15
CA LEU A 5 -14.32 16.73 -19.94
C LEU A 5 -14.29 15.63 -18.88
N GLN A 6 -15.39 14.92 -18.65
CA GLN A 6 -15.44 13.79 -17.71
C GLN A 6 -14.51 12.65 -18.15
N VAL A 7 -14.50 12.31 -19.45
CA VAL A 7 -13.59 11.30 -19.99
C VAL A 7 -12.13 11.69 -19.80
N LYS A 8 -11.78 12.96 -20.02
CA LYS A 8 -10.43 13.48 -19.79
C LYS A 8 -10.03 13.36 -18.31
N ILE A 9 -10.89 13.79 -17.39
CA ILE A 9 -10.65 13.69 -15.94
C ILE A 9 -10.41 12.24 -15.53
N ILE A 10 -11.21 11.31 -16.03
CA ILE A 10 -11.07 9.88 -15.70
C ILE A 10 -9.74 9.32 -16.23
N ARG A 11 -9.32 9.69 -17.45
CA ARG A 11 -8.02 9.26 -18.00
C ARG A 11 -6.84 9.81 -17.20
N GLU A 12 -6.88 11.10 -16.84
CA GLU A 12 -5.82 11.73 -16.03
C GLU A 12 -5.73 11.11 -14.63
N PHE A 13 -6.88 10.82 -14.01
CA PHE A 13 -6.96 10.07 -12.75
C PHE A 13 -6.31 8.69 -12.90
N THR A 14 -6.70 7.92 -13.91
CA THR A 14 -6.25 6.53 -14.13
C THR A 14 -4.74 6.50 -14.34
N SER A 15 -4.22 7.34 -15.24
CA SER A 15 -2.78 7.45 -15.48
C SER A 15 -2.01 7.82 -14.22
N THR A 16 -2.48 8.82 -13.47
CA THR A 16 -1.79 9.26 -12.24
C THR A 16 -1.81 8.19 -11.16
N ARG A 17 -2.92 7.47 -11.00
CA ARG A 17 -3.04 6.34 -10.07
C ARG A 17 -2.04 5.25 -10.44
N ASP A 18 -2.01 4.84 -11.71
CA ASP A 18 -1.17 3.74 -12.16
C ASP A 18 0.33 4.08 -12.05
N ASP A 19 0.71 5.33 -12.34
CA ASP A 19 2.08 5.83 -12.11
C ASP A 19 2.49 5.75 -10.62
N PHE A 20 1.57 6.10 -9.71
CA PHE A 20 1.84 5.97 -8.28
C PHE A 20 1.95 4.51 -7.84
N VAL A 21 1.08 3.63 -8.34
CA VAL A 21 1.10 2.21 -8.02
C VAL A 21 2.41 1.57 -8.47
N ALA A 22 2.83 1.81 -9.71
CA ALA A 22 4.08 1.27 -10.25
C ALA A 22 5.30 1.69 -9.41
N GLU A 23 5.29 2.92 -8.90
CA GLU A 23 6.37 3.42 -8.04
C GLU A 23 6.32 2.82 -6.62
N LEU A 24 5.13 2.67 -6.03
CA LEU A 24 4.96 2.00 -4.74
C LEU A 24 5.38 0.52 -4.79
N GLU A 25 5.12 -0.16 -5.90
CA GLU A 25 5.55 -1.54 -6.11
C GLU A 25 7.06 -1.68 -6.09
N LYS A 26 7.81 -0.77 -6.73
CA LYS A 26 9.29 -0.74 -6.61
C LYS A 26 9.75 -0.59 -5.16
N PHE A 27 9.13 0.34 -4.41
CA PHE A 27 9.44 0.50 -2.99
C PHE A 27 9.11 -0.75 -2.16
N SER A 28 8.08 -1.50 -2.53
CA SER A 28 7.75 -2.79 -1.89
C SER A 28 8.81 -3.87 -2.16
N GLU A 29 9.47 -3.80 -3.31
CA GLU A 29 10.63 -4.64 -3.65
C GLU A 29 11.92 -4.19 -2.96
N GLY A 30 11.91 -2.99 -2.37
CA GLY A 30 13.04 -2.38 -1.67
C GLY A 30 13.84 -1.39 -2.53
N ASP A 31 13.46 -1.22 -3.80
CA ASP A 31 14.13 -0.36 -4.75
C ASP A 31 13.62 1.08 -4.65
N THR A 32 14.48 2.01 -4.22
CA THR A 32 14.15 3.44 -4.17
C THR A 32 14.50 4.19 -5.46
N ASP A 33 15.07 3.52 -6.46
CA ASP A 33 15.58 4.14 -7.68
C ASP A 33 16.62 5.24 -7.36
N GLY A 34 17.46 5.00 -6.36
CA GLY A 34 18.48 5.96 -5.90
C GLY A 34 17.92 7.18 -5.16
N ARG A 35 16.63 7.19 -4.78
CA ARG A 35 16.03 8.34 -4.11
C ARG A 35 16.46 8.45 -2.66
N GLU A 36 16.84 9.66 -2.30
CA GLU A 36 17.01 10.06 -0.91
C GLU A 36 15.69 9.98 -0.13
N VAL A 37 15.80 9.83 1.19
CA VAL A 37 14.66 9.76 2.12
C VAL A 37 13.63 10.86 1.86
N VAL A 38 14.09 12.10 1.70
CA VAL A 38 13.24 13.29 1.47
C VAL A 38 12.42 13.18 0.18
N ARG A 39 12.96 12.53 -0.86
CA ARG A 39 12.25 12.35 -2.14
C ARG A 39 11.14 11.31 -2.03
N VAL A 40 11.35 10.23 -1.27
CA VAL A 40 10.30 9.24 -0.99
C VAL A 40 9.21 9.84 -0.10
N GLN A 41 9.57 10.63 0.92
CA GLN A 41 8.59 11.38 1.71
C GLN A 41 7.77 12.35 0.86
N SER A 42 8.44 13.09 -0.03
CA SER A 42 7.77 14.02 -0.95
C SER A 42 6.81 13.29 -1.89
N PHE A 43 7.17 12.08 -2.33
CA PHE A 43 6.29 11.22 -3.12
C PHE A 43 5.04 10.78 -2.34
N LEU A 44 5.19 10.36 -1.09
CA LEU A 44 4.06 10.00 -0.21
C LEU A 44 3.14 11.20 0.05
N PHE A 45 3.69 12.39 0.28
CA PHE A 45 2.89 13.62 0.40
C PHE A 45 2.19 13.98 -0.92
N ARG A 46 2.80 13.71 -2.07
CA ARG A 46 2.15 13.89 -3.37
C ARG A 46 0.94 12.96 -3.51
N ILE A 47 1.05 11.69 -3.10
CA ILE A 47 -0.09 10.76 -3.06
C ILE A 47 -1.21 11.32 -2.17
N LYS A 48 -0.88 11.72 -0.93
CA LYS A 48 -1.84 12.33 0.01
C LYS A 48 -2.58 13.52 -0.62
N ASN A 49 -1.86 14.43 -1.27
CA ASN A 49 -2.45 15.60 -1.90
C ASN A 49 -3.33 15.23 -3.11
N SER A 50 -2.91 14.26 -3.92
CA SER A 50 -3.71 13.74 -5.04
C SER A 50 -4.99 13.07 -4.56
N LEU A 51 -4.95 12.29 -3.48
CA LEU A 51 -6.15 11.69 -2.87
C LEU A 51 -7.15 12.75 -2.39
N ALA A 52 -6.67 13.82 -1.73
CA ALA A 52 -7.50 14.93 -1.31
C ALA A 52 -8.17 15.65 -2.50
N MET A 53 -7.43 15.79 -3.61
CA MET A 53 -7.97 16.35 -4.85
C MET A 53 -9.01 15.42 -5.48
N TRP A 54 -8.74 14.11 -5.54
CA TRP A 54 -9.65 13.13 -6.13
C TRP A 54 -10.96 13.01 -5.35
N ALA A 55 -10.92 13.05 -4.02
CA ALA A 55 -12.12 13.08 -3.19
C ALA A 55 -13.02 14.28 -3.53
N LYS A 56 -12.43 15.47 -3.76
CA LYS A 56 -13.16 16.67 -4.20
C LYS A 56 -13.66 16.57 -5.63
N LEU A 57 -12.89 15.97 -6.54
CA LEU A 57 -13.27 15.79 -7.94
C LEU A 57 -14.46 14.84 -8.09
N ARG A 58 -14.45 13.68 -7.39
CA ARG A 58 -15.53 12.68 -7.41
C ARG A 58 -16.87 13.26 -7.00
N TRP A 59 -16.89 14.08 -5.94
CA TRP A 59 -18.08 14.78 -5.47
C TRP A 59 -18.82 15.55 -6.58
N ASN A 60 -18.07 16.05 -7.57
CA ASN A 60 -18.62 16.83 -8.69
C ASN A 60 -19.06 15.97 -9.90
N LEU A 61 -18.74 14.67 -9.93
CA LEU A 61 -18.97 13.79 -11.08
C LEU A 61 -20.34 13.06 -11.07
N LYS A 62 -21.13 13.15 -9.98
CA LYS A 62 -22.46 12.49 -9.84
C LYS A 62 -22.46 10.98 -10.16
N ASN A 63 -21.36 10.28 -9.91
CA ASN A 63 -21.28 8.82 -10.09
C ASN A 63 -21.74 8.10 -8.83
N GLU A 64 -22.35 6.92 -9.02
CA GLU A 64 -22.77 6.00 -7.96
C GLU A 64 -21.57 5.52 -7.13
N GLY A 65 -21.83 5.17 -5.86
CA GLY A 65 -20.82 4.66 -4.94
C GLY A 65 -20.22 5.69 -3.99
N ARG A 66 -20.77 5.78 -2.78
CA ARG A 66 -20.33 6.68 -1.69
C ARG A 66 -19.03 6.24 -1.00
N CYS A 67 -18.46 5.12 -1.43
CA CYS A 67 -17.25 4.52 -0.85
C CYS A 67 -15.97 5.31 -1.17
N PHE A 68 -15.93 6.00 -2.32
CA PHE A 68 -14.68 6.53 -2.88
C PHE A 68 -14.02 7.60 -2.00
N GLU A 69 -14.78 8.59 -1.54
CA GLU A 69 -14.27 9.68 -0.71
C GLU A 69 -13.71 9.15 0.61
N ASN A 70 -14.42 8.22 1.25
CA ASN A 70 -13.97 7.59 2.50
C ASN A 70 -12.66 6.82 2.28
N ARG A 71 -12.57 6.03 1.19
CA ARG A 71 -11.33 5.33 0.82
C ARG A 71 -10.18 6.30 0.58
N CYS A 72 -10.42 7.43 -0.10
CA CYS A 72 -9.41 8.46 -0.27
C CYS A 72 -8.94 9.05 1.08
N ILE A 73 -9.86 9.37 2.00
CA ILE A 73 -9.53 9.91 3.32
C ILE A 73 -8.69 8.93 4.13
N ILE A 74 -9.05 7.65 4.11
CA ILE A 74 -8.32 6.57 4.79
C ILE A 74 -6.90 6.45 4.22
N LEU A 75 -6.76 6.45 2.89
CA LEU A 75 -5.46 6.36 2.24
C LEU A 75 -4.60 7.61 2.43
N MET A 76 -5.21 8.78 2.60
CA MET A 76 -4.48 9.99 3.00
C MET A 76 -3.83 9.80 4.36
N GLY A 77 -4.52 9.17 5.31
CA GLY A 77 -3.98 8.83 6.63
C GLY A 77 -2.79 7.87 6.53
N LEU A 78 -2.93 6.80 5.76
CA LEU A 78 -1.84 5.83 5.55
C LEU A 78 -0.62 6.48 4.89
N ALA A 79 -0.81 7.26 3.81
CA ALA A 79 0.30 7.93 3.14
C ALA A 79 1.02 8.93 4.06
N ASP A 80 0.28 9.64 4.92
CA ASP A 80 0.84 10.56 5.91
C ASP A 80 1.65 9.82 6.98
N GLU A 81 1.10 8.76 7.56
CA GLU A 81 1.79 7.92 8.55
C GLU A 81 3.07 7.31 7.97
N MET A 82 3.00 6.80 6.74
CA MET A 82 4.16 6.28 6.02
C MET A 82 5.22 7.36 5.79
N ALA A 83 4.84 8.59 5.43
CA ALA A 83 5.78 9.67 5.21
C ALA A 83 6.54 10.06 6.50
N HIS A 84 5.87 10.04 7.65
CA HIS A 84 6.49 10.35 8.95
C HIS A 84 7.35 9.21 9.49
N SER A 85 6.98 7.97 9.23
CA SER A 85 7.71 6.79 9.70
C SER A 85 8.89 6.38 8.81
N PHE A 86 8.85 6.68 7.51
CA PHE A 86 9.88 6.27 6.54
C PHE A 86 11.32 6.61 6.95
N PRO A 87 11.64 7.80 7.50
CA PRO A 87 13.01 8.11 7.94
C PRO A 87 13.58 7.15 8.97
N ASN A 88 12.72 6.49 9.77
CA ASN A 88 13.15 5.55 10.81
C ASN A 88 13.33 4.12 10.29
N CYS A 89 12.86 3.85 9.06
CA CYS A 89 12.89 2.53 8.43
C CYS A 89 14.00 2.39 7.38
N VAL A 90 14.69 3.49 7.08
CA VAL A 90 15.81 3.51 6.15
C VAL A 90 17.10 3.44 6.96
N THR A 91 17.67 2.24 7.08
CA THR A 91 19.10 2.15 7.38
C THR A 91 19.84 2.61 6.13
N THR A 92 20.71 3.62 6.27
CA THR A 92 21.61 4.14 5.22
C THR A 92 22.69 3.12 4.86
N VAL A 93 22.30 1.88 4.59
CA VAL A 93 23.18 0.92 3.94
C VAL A 93 23.14 1.26 2.46
N ILE A 94 24.12 2.05 2.07
CA ILE A 94 24.49 2.26 0.67
C ILE A 94 24.88 0.87 0.16
N ASN A 95 24.09 0.28 -0.72
CA ASN A 95 24.44 -1.00 -1.34
C ASN A 95 25.75 -0.86 -2.14
N GLU A 96 26.29 -1.96 -2.66
CA GLU A 96 27.55 -1.96 -3.43
C GLU A 96 27.56 -0.99 -4.62
N LYS A 97 26.38 -0.49 -5.04
CA LYS A 97 26.17 0.43 -6.14
C LYS A 97 25.93 1.89 -5.73
N GLY A 98 26.01 2.23 -4.44
CA GLY A 98 25.78 3.62 -4.01
C GLY A 98 24.32 3.96 -3.67
N VAL A 99 23.40 2.98 -3.65
CA VAL A 99 21.95 3.20 -3.60
C VAL A 99 21.38 2.90 -2.22
N VAL A 100 20.44 3.74 -1.78
CA VAL A 100 19.66 3.57 -0.56
C VAL A 100 18.57 2.53 -0.81
N GLU A 101 18.60 1.39 -0.12
CA GLU A 101 17.56 0.36 -0.21
C GLU A 101 16.66 0.37 1.03
N ILE A 102 15.40 -0.02 0.87
CA ILE A 102 14.48 -0.19 1.99
C ILE A 102 14.71 -1.60 2.57
N GLN A 103 15.53 -1.69 3.61
CA GLN A 103 15.82 -2.97 4.28
C GLN A 103 14.69 -3.44 5.19
N ASP A 104 13.88 -2.51 5.70
CA ASP A 104 12.79 -2.83 6.61
C ASP A 104 11.62 -3.51 5.88
N PHE A 105 11.44 -4.81 6.15
CA PHE A 105 10.37 -5.62 5.55
C PHE A 105 8.96 -5.14 5.93
N VAL A 106 8.79 -4.49 7.08
CA VAL A 106 7.49 -3.93 7.49
C VAL A 106 7.13 -2.73 6.62
N MET A 107 8.09 -1.84 6.36
CA MET A 107 7.93 -0.68 5.48
C MET A 107 7.66 -1.12 4.05
N ARG A 108 8.42 -2.10 3.54
CA ARG A 108 8.16 -2.73 2.23
C ARG A 108 6.74 -3.28 2.14
N LYS A 109 6.26 -3.96 3.18
CA LYS A 109 4.88 -4.46 3.24
C LYS A 109 3.84 -3.34 3.32
N ARG A 110 4.14 -2.22 3.97
CA ARG A 110 3.26 -1.03 3.97
C ARG A 110 3.15 -0.40 2.59
N PHE A 111 4.24 -0.36 1.81
CA PHE A 111 4.20 0.06 0.41
C PHE A 111 3.33 -0.86 -0.46
N ASP A 112 3.46 -2.18 -0.29
CA ASP A 112 2.62 -3.19 -0.94
C ASP A 112 1.11 -2.98 -0.61
N MET A 113 0.79 -2.79 0.68
CA MET A 113 -0.57 -2.50 1.14
C MET A 113 -1.12 -1.20 0.54
N LEU A 114 -0.33 -0.13 0.53
CA LEU A 114 -0.74 1.15 -0.08
C LEU A 114 -0.93 1.00 -1.59
N ALA A 115 -0.08 0.25 -2.29
CA ALA A 115 -0.20 0.00 -3.73
C ALA A 115 -1.50 -0.75 -4.07
N MET A 116 -1.84 -1.80 -3.30
CA MET A 116 -3.09 -2.55 -3.46
C MET A 116 -4.33 -1.66 -3.26
N GLN A 117 -4.35 -0.88 -2.18
CA GLN A 117 -5.49 -0.02 -1.85
C GLN A 117 -5.63 1.18 -2.79
N LEU A 118 -4.51 1.82 -3.16
CA LEU A 118 -4.49 2.95 -4.10
C LEU A 118 -4.89 2.49 -5.51
N GLY A 119 -4.35 1.36 -5.96
CA GLY A 119 -4.62 0.81 -7.28
C GLY A 119 -6.07 0.38 -7.48
N SER A 120 -6.75 -0.03 -6.42
CA SER A 120 -8.16 -0.42 -6.48
C SER A 120 -9.15 0.76 -6.47
N LEU A 121 -8.67 2.01 -6.44
CA LEU A 121 -9.53 3.18 -6.63
C LEU A 121 -9.92 3.32 -8.11
N THR A 122 -11.20 3.55 -8.39
CA THR A 122 -11.68 3.86 -9.74
C THR A 122 -12.72 4.97 -9.73
N LEU A 123 -12.73 5.82 -10.76
CA LEU A 123 -13.79 6.82 -10.98
C LEU A 123 -14.96 6.29 -11.82
N TRP A 124 -14.84 5.09 -12.40
CA TRP A 124 -15.85 4.52 -13.30
C TRP A 124 -17.13 4.06 -12.60
N GLY A 125 -17.14 3.96 -11.26
CA GLY A 125 -18.32 3.57 -10.47
C GLY A 125 -18.67 2.09 -10.57
N CYS A 126 -18.68 1.54 -11.79
CA CYS A 126 -18.77 0.12 -12.10
C CYS A 126 -17.38 -0.43 -12.48
N SER A 127 -17.07 -1.62 -12.00
CA SER A 127 -15.75 -2.24 -12.06
C SER A 127 -15.28 -2.69 -13.44
N ASN A 128 -16.19 -3.04 -14.33
CA ASN A 128 -15.84 -3.72 -15.59
C ASN A 128 -15.14 -2.85 -16.64
N VAL A 129 -14.92 -1.56 -16.37
CA VAL A 129 -14.26 -0.62 -17.30
C VAL A 129 -12.78 -0.42 -16.98
N ASP A 130 -12.37 -0.69 -15.74
CA ASP A 130 -11.04 -0.37 -15.22
C ASP A 130 -10.37 -1.64 -14.70
N THR A 131 -9.95 -2.50 -15.64
CA THR A 131 -9.36 -3.81 -15.34
C THR A 131 -8.23 -3.75 -14.30
N PRO A 132 -7.25 -2.82 -14.37
CA PRO A 132 -6.20 -2.72 -13.35
C PRO A 132 -6.75 -2.46 -11.95
N ALA A 133 -7.78 -1.62 -11.82
CA ALA A 133 -8.41 -1.37 -10.52
C ALA A 133 -9.16 -2.59 -9.98
N VAL A 134 -9.76 -3.39 -10.87
CA VAL A 134 -10.41 -4.64 -10.49
C VAL A 134 -9.41 -5.65 -10.00
N GLU A 135 -8.30 -5.85 -10.72
CA GLU A 135 -7.24 -6.77 -10.30
C GLU A 135 -6.69 -6.39 -8.93
N LYS A 136 -6.46 -5.09 -8.69
CA LYS A 136 -6.05 -4.60 -7.38
C LYS A 136 -7.12 -4.79 -6.30
N ALA A 137 -8.40 -4.65 -6.63
CA ALA A 137 -9.49 -4.93 -5.70
C ALA A 137 -9.54 -6.42 -5.31
N CYS A 138 -9.31 -7.33 -6.26
CA CYS A 138 -9.15 -8.76 -5.97
C CYS A 138 -7.98 -8.99 -5.02
N MET A 139 -6.82 -8.36 -5.25
CA MET A 139 -5.65 -8.48 -4.36
C MET A 139 -5.94 -7.98 -2.94
N VAL A 140 -6.70 -6.89 -2.80
CA VAL A 140 -7.13 -6.38 -1.48
C VAL A 140 -7.99 -7.42 -0.75
N GLU A 141 -8.96 -8.03 -1.43
CA GLU A 141 -9.81 -9.08 -0.83
C GLU A 141 -9.03 -10.35 -0.48
N GLU A 142 -8.08 -10.75 -1.34
CA GLU A 142 -7.16 -11.86 -1.05
C GLU A 142 -6.34 -11.60 0.20
N GLU A 143 -5.73 -10.43 0.31
CA GLU A 143 -4.90 -10.07 1.45
C GLU A 143 -5.73 -9.99 2.73
N HIS A 144 -6.94 -9.43 2.67
CA HIS A 144 -7.84 -9.42 3.83
C HIS A 144 -8.17 -10.83 4.32
N ARG A 145 -8.51 -11.76 3.41
CA ARG A 145 -8.74 -13.16 3.77
C ARG A 145 -7.50 -13.83 4.37
N ARG A 146 -6.29 -13.51 3.90
CA ARG A 146 -5.04 -14.03 4.51
C ARG A 146 -4.95 -13.62 5.98
N TRP A 147 -5.32 -12.38 6.31
CA TRP A 147 -5.36 -11.90 7.70
C TRP A 147 -6.46 -12.59 8.52
N GLU A 148 -7.64 -12.84 7.96
CA GLU A 148 -8.72 -13.56 8.64
C GLU A 148 -8.36 -15.03 8.94
N GLN A 149 -7.73 -15.73 7.99
CA GLN A 149 -7.36 -17.14 8.14
C GLN A 149 -6.21 -17.35 9.11
N LYS A 150 -5.31 -16.37 9.25
CA LYS A 150 -4.19 -16.44 10.20
C LYS A 150 -4.66 -15.99 11.58
N PRO A 151 -4.68 -16.87 12.62
CA PRO A 151 -5.05 -16.43 13.96
C PRO A 151 -4.04 -15.41 14.52
N PRO A 152 -4.50 -14.35 15.22
CA PRO A 152 -3.62 -13.31 15.77
C PRO A 152 -2.52 -13.84 16.70
N SER A 153 -2.75 -14.96 17.39
CA SER A 153 -1.77 -15.59 18.27
C SER A 153 -0.51 -16.12 17.57
N ARG A 154 -0.51 -16.16 16.23
CA ARG A 154 0.64 -16.56 15.40
C ARG A 154 1.43 -15.37 14.86
N ASP A 155 1.04 -14.14 15.18
CA ASP A 155 1.75 -12.95 14.74
C ASP A 155 2.87 -12.58 15.73
N ASP A 156 4.07 -12.37 15.20
CA ASP A 156 5.12 -11.63 15.89
C ASP A 156 4.74 -10.13 15.97
N GLU A 157 5.46 -9.33 16.76
CA GLU A 157 5.14 -7.90 16.96
C GLU A 157 5.00 -7.12 15.63
N ARG A 158 5.86 -7.43 14.65
CA ARG A 158 5.82 -6.84 13.30
C ARG A 158 4.55 -7.21 12.55
N SER A 159 4.17 -8.49 12.56
CA SER A 159 2.94 -8.97 11.92
C SER A 159 1.69 -8.41 12.61
N GLN A 160 1.71 -8.25 13.94
CA GLN A 160 0.61 -7.64 14.70
C GLN A 160 0.41 -6.17 14.28
N TYR A 161 1.51 -5.42 14.15
CA TYR A 161 1.48 -4.04 13.67
C TYR A 161 0.93 -3.96 12.24
N LEU A 162 1.40 -4.81 11.32
CA LEU A 162 0.88 -4.86 9.95
C LEU A 162 -0.61 -5.23 9.89
N ARG A 163 -1.07 -6.20 10.71
CA ARG A 163 -2.49 -6.54 10.81
C ARG A 163 -3.31 -5.35 11.32
N PHE A 164 -2.82 -4.67 12.35
CA PHE A 164 -3.48 -3.49 12.91
C PHE A 164 -3.63 -2.41 11.83
N LEU A 165 -2.54 -2.06 11.15
CA LEU A 165 -2.59 -1.11 10.03
C LEU A 165 -3.59 -1.55 8.96
N TRP A 166 -3.50 -2.81 8.49
CA TRP A 166 -4.43 -3.34 7.51
C TRP A 166 -5.89 -3.19 7.94
N SER A 167 -6.21 -3.49 9.20
CA SER A 167 -7.58 -3.35 9.74
C SER A 167 -8.06 -1.90 9.80
N CYS A 168 -7.16 -0.92 9.98
CA CYS A 168 -7.50 0.50 9.96
C CYS A 168 -7.76 1.04 8.55
N PHE A 169 -7.09 0.47 7.54
CA PHE A 169 -7.15 1.00 6.16
C PHE A 169 -8.02 0.18 5.21
N TYR A 170 -8.32 -1.06 5.57
CA TYR A 170 -9.28 -1.87 4.86
C TYR A 170 -10.68 -1.28 5.04
N TYR A 171 -11.36 -1.00 3.92
CA TYR A 171 -12.66 -0.34 3.93
C TYR A 171 -13.68 -1.13 3.13
N LYS A 172 -14.78 -1.48 3.80
CA LYS A 172 -16.00 -2.00 3.20
C LYS A 172 -17.19 -1.14 3.60
N ASP A 173 -18.15 -1.06 2.69
CA ASP A 173 -19.45 -0.44 2.91
C ASP A 173 -20.50 -1.31 2.22
N ASP A 174 -21.16 -2.15 3.02
CA ASP A 174 -22.14 -3.14 2.56
C ASP A 174 -23.37 -2.52 1.89
N HIS A 175 -23.57 -1.22 2.05
CA HIS A 175 -24.67 -0.47 1.43
C HIS A 175 -24.18 0.41 0.27
N CYS A 176 -22.97 0.17 -0.22
CA CYS A 176 -22.42 0.91 -1.34
C CYS A 176 -22.58 0.13 -2.65
N ASP A 177 -23.26 0.73 -3.62
CA ASP A 177 -23.50 0.14 -4.94
C ASP A 177 -22.24 0.15 -5.84
N CYS A 178 -21.05 0.48 -5.31
CA CYS A 178 -19.82 0.64 -6.11
C CYS A 178 -19.23 -0.67 -6.66
N HIS A 179 -19.85 -1.82 -6.37
CA HIS A 179 -19.42 -3.19 -6.71
C HIS A 179 -17.98 -3.58 -6.28
N GLN A 180 -17.19 -2.63 -5.77
CA GLN A 180 -15.85 -2.78 -5.18
C GLN A 180 -15.89 -2.96 -3.67
N CYS A 181 -16.95 -2.47 -3.01
CA CYS A 181 -17.18 -2.68 -1.58
C CYS A 181 -18.10 -3.88 -1.29
N LEU A 182 -18.77 -4.39 -2.32
CA LEU A 182 -19.56 -5.61 -2.26
C LEU A 182 -18.64 -6.74 -2.70
N ASP A 183 -18.60 -7.84 -1.95
CA ASP A 183 -17.82 -9.08 -2.10
C ASP A 183 -17.83 -9.79 -3.49
N LEU A 184 -17.89 -9.04 -4.58
CA LEU A 184 -18.07 -9.51 -5.94
C LEU A 184 -16.74 -9.88 -6.61
N TYR A 185 -15.61 -9.42 -6.07
CA TYR A 185 -14.25 -9.80 -6.51
C TYR A 185 -13.64 -10.93 -5.69
N LEU A 186 -14.45 -11.61 -4.88
CA LEU A 186 -13.99 -12.73 -4.09
C LEU A 186 -13.38 -13.80 -5.00
N PRO A 187 -12.09 -14.16 -4.81
CA PRO A 187 -11.52 -15.30 -5.51
C PRO A 187 -12.29 -16.55 -5.11
N LEU A 188 -12.61 -17.40 -6.10
CA LEU A 188 -13.24 -18.71 -5.90
C LEU A 188 -12.33 -19.69 -5.14
N ARG A 189 -11.05 -19.34 -4.93
CA ARG A 189 -10.05 -20.16 -4.27
C ARG A 189 -9.61 -19.49 -2.97
N ASP A 190 -9.23 -20.31 -2.00
CA ASP A 190 -8.58 -19.81 -0.79
C ASP A 190 -7.24 -19.15 -1.16
N PRO A 191 -6.93 -17.98 -0.58
CA PRO A 191 -5.68 -17.31 -0.87
C PRO A 191 -4.50 -18.13 -0.31
N THR A 192 -3.38 -18.12 -1.04
CA THR A 192 -2.12 -18.64 -0.52
C THR A 192 -1.75 -17.86 0.76
N PRO A 193 -1.33 -18.52 1.85
CA PRO A 193 -0.89 -17.83 3.06
C PRO A 193 0.22 -16.81 2.77
N SER A 194 0.20 -15.66 3.44
CA SER A 194 1.28 -14.69 3.33
C SER A 194 2.60 -15.33 3.78
N PRO A 195 3.70 -15.14 3.04
CA PRO A 195 5.01 -15.64 3.47
C PRO A 195 5.37 -15.02 4.82
N PRO A 196 6.02 -15.77 5.73
CA PRO A 196 6.45 -15.22 7.01
C PRO A 196 7.45 -14.08 6.79
N LEU A 197 7.41 -13.06 7.65
CA LEU A 197 8.46 -12.05 7.67
C LEU A 197 9.80 -12.74 8.02
N PRO A 198 10.92 -12.34 7.38
CA PRO A 198 12.23 -12.87 7.72
C PRO A 198 12.53 -12.65 9.21
N PRO A 199 13.25 -13.57 9.88
CA PRO A 199 13.64 -13.42 11.28
C PRO A 199 14.41 -12.12 11.48
N MET A 200 14.28 -11.49 12.64
CA MET A 200 15.15 -10.36 12.99
C MET A 200 16.57 -10.90 13.12
N TYR A 201 17.54 -10.23 12.48
CA TYR A 201 18.94 -10.50 12.77
C TYR A 201 19.21 -10.06 14.21
N ASN A 202 19.25 -11.03 15.13
CA ASN A 202 19.79 -10.77 16.45
C ASN A 202 21.28 -10.49 16.27
N SER A 203 21.71 -9.24 16.48
CA SER A 203 23.13 -8.89 16.59
C SER A 203 23.78 -9.43 17.88
N SER A 204 23.25 -10.52 18.44
CA SER A 204 23.73 -11.16 19.66
C SER A 204 24.85 -12.16 19.39
N ASP A 205 25.12 -12.49 18.13
CA ASP A 205 26.13 -13.48 17.75
C ASP A 205 27.27 -12.84 16.95
N SER A 206 27.79 -11.70 17.42
CA SER A 206 29.04 -11.14 16.93
C SER A 206 29.99 -10.82 18.08
N ASP A 207 30.85 -11.80 18.32
CA ASP A 207 32.25 -11.71 18.73
C ASP A 207 32.56 -11.43 20.19
N ASP A 208 32.63 -12.54 20.93
CA ASP A 208 33.54 -12.75 22.06
C ASP A 208 35.00 -12.52 21.61
N LEU A 209 35.41 -11.25 21.52
CA LEU A 209 36.78 -10.79 21.24
C LEU A 209 37.68 -10.86 22.49
N SER A 210 37.34 -11.70 23.47
CA SER A 210 38.07 -11.85 24.74
C SER A 210 39.35 -12.71 24.62
N MET A 211 39.67 -13.25 23.45
CA MET A 211 40.76 -14.24 23.26
C MET A 211 41.98 -13.75 22.45
N LEU A 212 42.11 -12.45 22.16
CA LEU A 212 43.24 -11.92 21.36
C LEU A 212 44.26 -11.08 22.13
N PHE A 213 44.28 -11.15 23.46
CA PHE A 213 45.35 -10.59 24.29
C PHE A 213 45.83 -11.57 25.36
N GLU A 214 46.34 -12.73 24.93
CA GLU A 214 47.33 -13.49 25.71
C GLU A 214 48.41 -13.99 24.76
N GLU A 215 49.43 -13.14 24.54
CA GLU A 215 50.88 -13.45 24.64
C GLU A 215 51.73 -12.22 24.29
#